data_AF-A0A8J7MKF3-F1
#
_entry.id   AF-A0A8J7MKF3-F1
#
_cell.length_a   1.000
_cell.length_b   1.000
_cell.length_c   1.000
_cell.angle_alpha   90.00
_cell.angle_beta   90.00
_cell.angle_gamma   90.00
#
_symmetry.space_group_name_H-M   'P 1'
#
loop_
_entity.id
_entity.type
_entity.pdbx_description
1 polymer ?
#
loop_
_entity_poly.entity_id
_entity_poly.type
_entity_poly.pdbx_seq_one_letter_code
_entity_poly.pdbx_strand_id
1 'polypeptide(L)'
;DAEVLSRKGFYKLSMDVLNRAEKIALKHHKNFILAEVAPRKIELIVADEEKKLTEQLDELYEQTQKIHHQLQEESSYIYWHHWFVLIFRKWRYPKDPQVLQQMEEGYQFVIQKGFPTEGTFQMQYYYYTIQSVYYQLIKEYEKGNEIHAKILMLWESNPDIIKERRSVYMGRLANYINSSLTCEKYELVYPLIEKLEALKTTTFDEQGEQFQNVYFYKQLYYLNSKQLEMAEELIPEIEKGLKKYAQKINPARKLTFYYNSTITYFLLEEYETAADWLNKILTLTRSHEPRKDVQRFARILQMAIYYKLSSHKVLEYLFRSVYRDKKLKAEMHVFEKIVLQYFKKLLTILADSREEKALFKLFKEDLDRLKPLEKSVTGFEEFFIWVSRMC
;
A
#
# COMPACT_ATOMS: atom_id res chain seq x y z
N ASP A 1 -22.66 24.70 22.04
CA ASP A 1 -22.46 25.55 23.23
C ASP A 1 -22.62 27.03 22.96
N ALA A 2 -21.76 27.66 22.14
CA ALA A 2 -21.85 29.10 21.85
C ALA A 2 -23.26 29.54 21.41
N GLU A 3 -23.86 28.84 20.45
CA GLU A 3 -25.21 29.15 19.96
C GLU A 3 -26.29 29.10 21.06
N VAL A 4 -26.18 28.13 21.98
CA VAL A 4 -27.12 28.00 23.11
C VAL A 4 -26.94 29.16 24.10
N LEU A 5 -25.71 29.60 24.34
CA LEU A 5 -25.41 30.74 25.21
C LEU A 5 -25.91 32.06 24.61
N SER A 6 -25.66 32.26 23.31
CA SER A 6 -26.14 33.42 22.56
C SER A 6 -27.67 33.54 22.61
N ARG A 7 -28.39 32.46 22.31
CA ARG A 7 -29.87 32.42 22.39
C ARG A 7 -30.43 32.71 23.78
N LYS A 8 -29.64 32.50 24.83
CA LYS A 8 -30.00 32.81 26.22
C LYS A 8 -29.54 34.19 26.69
N GLY A 9 -29.00 35.02 25.78
CA GLY A 9 -28.51 36.37 26.07
C GLY A 9 -27.12 36.42 26.75
N PHE A 10 -26.42 35.30 26.87
CA PHE A 10 -25.09 35.24 27.48
C PHE A 10 -23.98 35.53 26.45
N TYR A 11 -23.96 36.73 25.87
CA TYR A 11 -23.09 37.06 24.73
C TYR A 11 -21.60 36.98 25.05
N LYS A 12 -21.14 37.48 26.21
CA LYS A 12 -19.72 37.36 26.63
C LYS A 12 -19.26 35.91 26.76
N LEU A 13 -20.08 35.07 27.41
CA LEU A 13 -19.78 33.62 27.53
C LEU A 13 -19.80 32.91 26.17
N SER A 14 -20.71 33.32 25.27
CA SER A 14 -20.75 32.82 23.90
C SER A 14 -19.47 33.17 23.14
N MET A 15 -19.01 34.43 23.26
CA MET A 15 -17.76 34.91 22.65
C MET A 15 -16.55 34.13 23.18
N ASP A 16 -16.48 33.84 24.49
CA ASP A 16 -15.41 33.03 25.08
C ASP A 16 -15.38 31.59 24.55
N VAL A 17 -16.54 31.01 24.23
CA VAL A 17 -16.61 29.70 23.57
C VAL A 17 -16.11 29.79 22.14
N LEU A 18 -16.51 30.81 21.38
CA LEU A 18 -16.04 31.01 19.99
C LEU A 18 -14.54 31.28 19.91
N ASN A 19 -13.98 32.09 20.81
CA ASN A 19 -12.54 32.34 20.88
C ASN A 19 -11.74 31.07 21.19
N ARG A 20 -12.25 30.20 22.07
CA ARG A 20 -11.65 28.89 22.32
C ARG A 20 -11.75 27.98 21.09
N ALA A 21 -12.89 27.95 20.43
CA ALA A 21 -13.09 27.15 19.22
C ALA A 21 -12.16 27.59 18.09
N GLU A 22 -12.02 28.90 17.86
CA GLU A 22 -11.08 29.47 16.89
C GLU A 22 -9.63 29.10 17.21
N LYS A 23 -9.20 29.24 18.47
CA LYS A 23 -7.83 28.88 18.88
C LYS A 23 -7.53 27.40 18.60
N ILE A 24 -8.49 26.51 18.86
CA ILE A 24 -8.37 25.08 18.57
C ILE A 24 -8.36 24.86 17.05
N ALA A 25 -9.27 25.50 16.31
CA ALA A 25 -9.37 25.35 14.86
C ALA A 25 -8.12 25.86 14.13
N LEU A 26 -7.55 26.99 14.54
CA LEU A 26 -6.27 27.51 14.06
C LEU A 26 -5.14 26.53 14.37
N LYS A 27 -5.07 26.02 15.61
CA LYS A 27 -4.05 25.05 16.02
C LYS A 27 -4.11 23.75 15.19
N HIS A 28 -5.30 23.31 14.82
CA HIS A 28 -5.50 22.06 14.07
C HIS A 28 -5.80 22.28 12.57
N HIS A 29 -5.56 23.48 12.05
CA HIS A 29 -5.78 23.87 10.65
C HIS A 29 -7.17 23.50 10.10
N LYS A 30 -8.24 23.72 10.88
CA LYS A 30 -9.62 23.37 10.51
C LYS A 30 -10.35 24.58 9.90
N ASN A 31 -10.01 24.92 8.66
CA ASN A 31 -10.55 26.09 7.96
C ASN A 31 -12.09 26.11 7.86
N PHE A 32 -12.74 24.95 7.73
CA PHE A 32 -14.20 24.86 7.75
C PHE A 32 -14.82 25.32 9.08
N ILE A 33 -14.15 25.05 10.20
CA ILE A 33 -14.60 25.50 11.52
C ILE A 33 -14.37 27.01 11.65
N LEU A 34 -13.25 27.53 11.15
CA LEU A 34 -12.97 28.97 11.17
C LEU A 34 -14.00 29.77 10.37
N ALA A 35 -14.41 29.26 9.20
CA ALA A 35 -15.47 29.85 8.38
C ALA A 35 -16.83 29.87 9.08
N GLU A 36 -17.08 28.95 10.02
CA GLU A 36 -18.31 28.93 10.82
C GLU A 36 -18.22 29.84 12.06
N VAL A 37 -17.02 29.99 12.63
CA VAL A 37 -16.78 30.80 13.83
C VAL A 37 -16.85 32.29 13.53
N ALA A 38 -16.22 32.75 12.44
CA ALA A 38 -16.09 34.18 12.17
C ALA A 38 -17.44 34.92 11.99
N PRO A 39 -18.42 34.41 11.21
CA PRO A 39 -19.74 35.03 11.10
C PRO A 39 -20.48 35.10 12.43
N ARG A 40 -20.36 34.07 13.28
CA ARG A 40 -20.98 34.06 14.61
C ARG A 40 -20.37 35.08 15.57
N LYS A 41 -19.07 35.35 15.45
CA LYS A 41 -18.45 36.43 16.22
C LYS A 41 -18.98 37.80 15.79
N ILE A 42 -19.17 38.00 14.49
CA ILE A 42 -19.81 39.22 13.95
C ILE A 42 -21.22 39.40 14.52
N GLU A 43 -22.04 38.34 14.52
CA GLU A 43 -23.39 38.37 15.11
C GLU A 43 -23.38 38.77 16.60
N LEU A 44 -22.44 38.23 17.39
CA LEU A 44 -22.31 38.57 18.81
C LEU A 44 -21.84 40.01 19.04
N ILE A 45 -20.92 40.50 18.21
CA ILE A 45 -20.42 41.87 18.30
C ILE A 45 -21.56 42.85 18.04
N VAL A 46 -22.37 42.62 16.99
CA VAL A 46 -23.54 43.46 16.68
C VAL A 46 -24.59 43.43 17.81
N ALA A 47 -24.70 42.31 18.53
CA ALA A 47 -25.61 42.16 19.66
C ALA A 47 -25.09 42.81 20.97
N ASP A 48 -23.82 43.21 21.04
CA ASP A 48 -23.20 43.86 22.20
C ASP A 48 -23.14 45.39 21.98
N GLU A 49 -23.79 46.18 22.84
CA GLU A 49 -24.05 47.63 22.62
C GLU A 49 -22.81 48.56 22.77
N GLU A 50 -21.59 48.02 22.87
CA GLU A 50 -20.35 48.78 23.13
C GLU A 50 -19.71 49.36 21.85
N LYS A 51 -19.64 50.70 21.75
CA LYS A 51 -19.27 51.55 20.59
C LYS A 51 -17.85 51.41 19.96
N LYS A 52 -17.14 50.29 20.10
CA LYS A 52 -15.84 50.01 19.41
C LYS A 52 -15.96 49.06 18.20
N LEU A 53 -17.14 49.01 17.59
CA LEU A 53 -17.58 47.95 16.68
C LEU A 53 -16.93 47.90 15.29
N THR A 54 -16.66 49.04 14.62
CA THR A 54 -16.38 49.01 13.16
C THR A 54 -15.02 48.44 12.81
N GLU A 55 -13.96 48.80 13.53
CA GLU A 55 -12.61 48.27 13.26
C GLU A 55 -12.53 46.75 13.51
N GLN A 56 -13.21 46.25 14.56
CA GLN A 56 -13.28 44.81 14.85
C GLN A 56 -14.09 44.04 13.79
N LEU A 57 -15.12 44.67 13.22
CA LEU A 57 -15.89 44.11 12.11
C LEU A 57 -15.06 44.01 10.83
N ASP A 58 -14.28 45.05 10.51
CA ASP A 58 -13.40 45.06 9.35
C ASP A 58 -12.31 43.98 9.46
N GLU A 59 -11.66 43.85 10.63
CA GLU A 59 -10.68 42.79 10.88
C GLU A 59 -11.28 41.37 10.72
N LEU A 60 -12.49 41.13 11.27
CA LEU A 60 -13.18 39.85 11.13
C LEU A 60 -13.62 39.58 9.70
N TYR A 61 -14.01 40.62 8.96
CA TYR A 61 -14.36 40.51 7.55
C TYR A 61 -13.14 40.11 6.71
N GLU A 62 -12.00 40.76 6.89
CA GLU A 62 -10.75 40.41 6.21
C GLU A 62 -10.30 38.98 6.54
N GLN A 63 -10.40 38.58 7.81
CA GLN A 63 -10.12 37.19 8.23
C GLN A 63 -11.05 36.19 7.54
N THR A 64 -12.34 36.50 7.46
CA THR A 64 -13.34 35.66 6.79
C THR A 64 -13.07 35.53 5.29
N GLN A 65 -12.71 36.63 4.62
CA GLN A 65 -12.31 36.61 3.21
C GLN A 65 -11.08 35.74 2.98
N LYS A 66 -10.06 35.84 3.86
CA LYS A 66 -8.87 35.00 3.79
C LYS A 66 -9.20 33.51 3.97
N ILE A 67 -10.07 33.17 4.92
CA ILE A 67 -10.51 31.79 5.14
C ILE A 67 -11.29 31.26 3.92
N HIS A 68 -12.20 32.06 3.35
CA HIS A 68 -12.94 31.66 2.16
C HIS A 68 -12.03 31.41 0.96
N HIS A 69 -11.04 32.29 0.74
CA HIS A 69 -10.05 32.09 -0.29
C HIS A 69 -9.29 30.78 -0.09
N GLN A 70 -8.78 30.52 1.12
CA GLN A 70 -8.09 29.26 1.43
C GLN A 70 -8.99 28.03 1.24
N LEU A 71 -10.27 28.09 1.61
CA LEU A 71 -11.22 27.00 1.39
C LEU A 71 -11.46 26.74 -0.09
N GLN A 72 -11.55 27.80 -0.91
CA GLN A 72 -11.68 27.66 -2.35
C GLN A 72 -10.43 26.99 -2.94
N GLU A 73 -9.24 27.37 -2.51
CA GLU A 73 -8.00 26.71 -2.93
C GLU A 73 -7.95 25.24 -2.49
N GLU A 74 -8.23 24.98 -1.21
CA GLU A 74 -8.23 23.64 -0.62
C GLU A 74 -9.23 22.71 -1.32
N SER A 75 -10.40 23.23 -1.74
CA SER A 75 -11.40 22.44 -2.48
C SER A 75 -10.85 21.84 -3.78
N SER A 76 -9.98 22.57 -4.48
CA SER A 76 -9.35 22.08 -5.72
C SER A 76 -8.38 20.93 -5.43
N TYR A 77 -7.60 21.04 -4.35
CA TYR A 77 -6.70 19.98 -3.90
C TYR A 77 -7.47 18.74 -3.43
N ILE A 78 -8.56 18.93 -2.68
CA ILE A 78 -9.45 17.85 -2.25
C ILE A 78 -9.99 17.10 -3.48
N TYR A 79 -10.53 17.82 -4.45
CA TYR A 79 -11.09 17.21 -5.66
C TYR A 79 -10.04 16.36 -6.39
N TRP A 80 -8.89 16.96 -6.73
CA TRP A 80 -7.85 16.25 -7.48
C TRP A 80 -7.26 15.09 -6.70
N HIS A 81 -6.99 15.24 -5.39
CA HIS A 81 -6.53 14.14 -4.56
C HIS A 81 -7.46 12.93 -4.64
N HIS A 82 -8.77 13.14 -4.42
CA HIS A 82 -9.73 12.06 -4.43
C HIS A 82 -9.93 11.49 -5.84
N TRP A 83 -9.88 12.33 -6.88
CA TRP A 83 -9.90 11.88 -8.27
C TRP A 83 -8.73 10.92 -8.55
N PHE A 84 -7.49 11.32 -8.24
CA PHE A 84 -6.30 10.49 -8.43
C PHE A 84 -6.36 9.19 -7.62
N VAL A 85 -6.82 9.23 -6.37
CA VAL A 85 -7.01 8.03 -5.54
C VAL A 85 -8.05 7.09 -6.15
N LEU A 86 -9.16 7.61 -6.68
CA LEU A 86 -10.18 6.81 -7.35
C LEU A 86 -9.65 6.16 -8.62
N ILE A 87 -8.92 6.93 -9.45
CA ILE A 87 -8.29 6.41 -10.66
C ILE A 87 -7.30 5.31 -10.33
N PHE A 88 -6.42 5.51 -9.36
CA PHE A 88 -5.46 4.50 -8.94
C PHE A 88 -6.13 3.22 -8.43
N ARG A 89 -7.24 3.33 -7.69
CA ARG A 89 -8.01 2.18 -7.20
C ARG A 89 -8.73 1.44 -8.31
N LYS A 90 -9.27 2.17 -9.30
CA LYS A 90 -10.01 1.59 -10.43
C LYS A 90 -9.07 0.99 -11.48
N TRP A 91 -7.98 1.70 -11.77
CA TRP A 91 -7.03 1.40 -12.82
C TRP A 91 -5.61 1.52 -12.27
N ARG A 92 -4.91 0.39 -12.18
CA ARG A 92 -3.48 0.39 -11.86
C ARG A 92 -2.64 1.03 -12.98
N TYR A 93 -3.12 0.90 -14.23
CA TYR A 93 -2.54 1.49 -15.44
C TYR A 93 -3.67 1.88 -16.42
N PRO A 94 -4.15 3.13 -16.39
CA PRO A 94 -5.20 3.57 -17.31
C PRO A 94 -4.72 3.50 -18.75
N LYS A 95 -5.57 2.99 -19.64
CA LYS A 95 -5.34 2.97 -21.10
C LYS A 95 -6.37 3.79 -21.87
N ASP A 96 -7.43 4.22 -21.18
CA ASP A 96 -8.48 5.05 -21.75
C ASP A 96 -7.91 6.46 -22.04
N PRO A 97 -7.93 6.92 -23.30
CA PRO A 97 -7.41 8.24 -23.66
C PRO A 97 -8.04 9.39 -22.88
N GLN A 98 -9.34 9.32 -22.55
CA GLN A 98 -10.02 10.38 -21.80
C GLN A 98 -9.52 10.45 -20.35
N VAL A 99 -9.28 9.29 -19.74
CA VAL A 99 -8.73 9.21 -18.38
C VAL A 99 -7.30 9.73 -18.37
N LEU A 100 -6.49 9.37 -19.37
CA LEU A 100 -5.12 9.84 -19.49
C LEU A 100 -5.06 11.37 -19.68
N GLN A 101 -5.97 11.93 -20.48
CA GLN A 101 -6.08 13.37 -20.66
C GLN A 101 -6.46 14.08 -19.34
N GLN A 102 -7.51 13.62 -18.64
CA GLN A 102 -7.92 14.21 -17.36
C GLN A 102 -6.82 14.09 -16.29
N MET A 103 -6.05 13.00 -16.32
CA MET A 103 -4.92 12.79 -15.43
C MET A 103 -3.84 13.86 -15.66
N GLU A 104 -3.51 14.13 -16.92
CA GLU A 104 -2.54 15.17 -17.27
C GLU A 104 -3.06 16.57 -16.91
N GLU A 105 -4.31 16.89 -17.25
CA GLU A 105 -4.94 18.17 -16.91
C GLU A 105 -4.93 18.44 -15.40
N GLY A 106 -5.31 17.43 -14.60
CA GLY A 106 -5.34 17.55 -13.15
C GLY A 106 -3.95 17.69 -12.53
N TYR A 107 -2.98 16.94 -13.05
CA TYR A 107 -1.60 17.06 -12.61
C TYR A 107 -1.03 18.44 -12.94
N GLN A 108 -1.20 18.91 -14.18
CA GLN A 108 -0.71 20.22 -14.62
C GLN A 108 -1.37 21.35 -13.84
N PHE A 109 -2.69 21.27 -13.60
CA PHE A 109 -3.40 22.25 -12.76
C PHE A 109 -2.75 22.40 -11.38
N VAL A 110 -2.39 21.27 -10.75
CA VAL A 110 -1.77 21.26 -9.40
C VAL A 110 -0.34 21.78 -9.44
N ILE A 111 0.47 21.35 -10.41
CA ILE A 111 1.88 21.76 -10.50
C ILE A 111 2.04 23.22 -10.87
N GLN A 112 1.21 23.74 -11.79
CA GLN A 112 1.25 25.14 -12.21
C GLN A 112 0.88 26.12 -11.10
N LYS A 113 0.01 25.71 -10.16
CA LYS A 113 -0.28 26.48 -8.94
C LYS A 113 0.92 26.59 -8.00
N GLY A 114 1.90 25.70 -8.13
CA GLY A 114 3.05 25.64 -7.23
C GLY A 114 2.73 25.02 -5.87
N PHE A 115 3.78 24.80 -5.08
CA PHE A 115 3.64 24.29 -3.72
C PHE A 115 2.92 25.33 -2.83
N PRO A 116 1.87 24.95 -2.08
CA PRO A 116 1.12 25.89 -1.24
C PRO A 116 1.86 26.19 0.07
N THR A 117 2.89 27.04 -0.01
CA THR A 117 3.77 27.40 1.12
C THR A 117 2.98 28.00 2.29
N GLU A 118 2.00 28.87 2.02
CA GLU A 118 1.12 29.48 3.03
C GLU A 118 -0.17 28.67 3.27
N GLY A 119 -0.30 27.51 2.63
CA GLY A 119 -1.47 26.64 2.75
C GLY A 119 -1.45 25.80 4.02
N THR A 120 -2.60 25.18 4.32
CA THR A 120 -2.70 24.23 5.43
C THR A 120 -1.85 22.99 5.19
N PHE A 121 -1.55 22.24 6.26
CA PHE A 121 -0.97 20.90 6.17
C PHE A 121 -1.69 20.02 5.14
N GLN A 122 -3.03 20.13 5.09
CA GLN A 122 -3.87 19.32 4.23
C GLN A 122 -3.68 19.64 2.75
N MET A 123 -3.52 20.93 2.40
CA MET A 123 -3.19 21.37 1.04
C MET A 123 -1.80 20.89 0.61
N GLN A 124 -0.78 21.08 1.46
CA GLN A 124 0.59 20.63 1.18
C GLN A 124 0.67 19.10 1.02
N TYR A 125 -0.05 18.38 1.87
CA TYR A 125 -0.15 16.93 1.80
C TYR A 125 -0.86 16.46 0.51
N TYR A 126 -1.94 17.13 0.12
CA TYR A 126 -2.64 16.81 -1.13
C TYR A 126 -1.79 17.12 -2.37
N TYR A 127 -1.07 18.24 -2.37
CA TYR A 127 -0.12 18.57 -3.43
C TYR A 127 0.90 17.45 -3.67
N TYR A 128 1.53 16.92 -2.60
CA TYR A 128 2.49 15.82 -2.76
C TYR A 128 1.81 14.48 -3.06
N THR A 129 0.69 14.15 -2.44
CA THR A 129 0.05 12.85 -2.71
C THR A 129 -0.46 12.73 -4.14
N ILE A 130 -1.00 13.82 -4.72
CA ILE A 130 -1.36 13.87 -6.13
C ILE A 130 -0.15 13.53 -7.01
N GLN A 131 1.00 14.16 -6.76
CA GLN A 131 2.24 13.86 -7.47
C GLN A 131 2.68 12.40 -7.31
N SER A 132 2.67 11.86 -6.08
CA SER A 132 3.08 10.47 -5.83
C SER A 132 2.21 9.48 -6.62
N VAL A 133 0.90 9.72 -6.68
CA VAL A 133 -0.04 8.85 -7.40
C VAL A 133 0.12 9.03 -8.91
N TYR A 134 0.29 10.27 -9.40
CA TYR A 134 0.57 10.53 -10.81
C TYR A 134 1.83 9.79 -11.28
N TYR A 135 2.96 9.97 -10.59
CA TYR A 135 4.21 9.28 -10.93
C TYR A 135 4.09 7.76 -10.88
N GLN A 136 3.33 7.22 -9.92
CA GLN A 136 3.02 5.79 -9.88
C GLN A 136 2.23 5.32 -11.09
N LEU A 137 1.24 6.08 -11.56
CA LEU A 137 0.38 5.74 -12.70
C LEU A 137 1.15 5.76 -14.03
N ILE A 138 2.10 6.68 -14.18
CA ILE A 138 2.98 6.77 -15.36
C ILE A 138 4.27 5.96 -15.25
N LYS A 139 4.44 5.19 -14.16
CA LYS A 139 5.60 4.32 -13.87
C LYS A 139 6.95 5.04 -13.68
N GLU A 140 6.91 6.31 -13.32
CA GLU A 140 8.07 7.10 -12.91
C GLU A 140 8.35 6.84 -11.42
N TYR A 141 8.67 5.59 -11.06
CA TYR A 141 8.72 5.14 -9.67
C TYR A 141 9.77 5.89 -8.84
N GLU A 142 10.91 6.25 -9.44
CA GLU A 142 11.97 7.02 -8.80
C GLU A 142 11.50 8.41 -8.34
N LYS A 143 10.84 9.15 -9.25
CA LYS A 143 10.23 10.45 -8.90
C LYS A 143 9.15 10.27 -7.83
N GLY A 144 8.32 9.23 -7.96
CA GLY A 144 7.33 8.88 -6.95
C GLY A 144 7.95 8.65 -5.55
N ASN A 145 9.10 7.97 -5.50
CA ASN A 145 9.84 7.71 -4.27
C ASN A 145 10.36 8.99 -3.61
N GLU A 146 10.91 9.93 -4.38
CA GLU A 146 11.33 11.25 -3.89
C GLU A 146 10.15 12.02 -3.30
N ILE A 147 8.97 11.94 -3.91
CA ILE A 147 7.76 12.56 -3.37
C ILE A 147 7.33 11.89 -2.06
N HIS A 148 7.45 10.57 -1.93
CA HIS A 148 7.17 9.89 -0.66
C HIS A 148 8.10 10.35 0.47
N ALA A 149 9.37 10.65 0.18
CA ALA A 149 10.28 11.26 1.14
C ALA A 149 9.78 12.65 1.60
N LYS A 150 9.32 13.50 0.67
CA LYS A 150 8.73 14.81 0.98
C LYS A 150 7.44 14.70 1.80
N ILE A 151 6.59 13.73 1.49
CA ILE A 151 5.39 13.42 2.30
C ILE A 151 5.82 13.06 3.72
N LEU A 152 6.78 12.16 3.88
CA LEU A 152 7.21 11.74 5.22
C LEU A 152 7.77 12.92 6.02
N MET A 153 8.63 13.74 5.39
CA MET A 153 9.18 14.95 5.99
C MET A 153 8.09 15.94 6.44
N LEU A 154 7.04 16.15 5.62
CA LEU A 154 5.91 16.99 5.98
C LEU A 154 5.14 16.45 7.19
N TRP A 155 4.95 15.13 7.29
CA TRP A 155 4.31 14.54 8.46
C TRP A 155 5.19 14.67 9.71
N GLU A 156 6.49 14.41 9.59
CA GLU A 156 7.43 14.43 10.71
C GLU A 156 7.72 15.85 11.25
N SER A 157 7.55 16.89 10.42
CA SER A 157 7.56 18.28 10.87
C SER A 157 6.29 18.70 11.63
N ASN A 158 5.25 17.85 11.65
CA ASN A 158 3.96 18.12 12.27
C ASN A 158 3.55 17.01 13.28
N PRO A 159 4.27 16.87 14.41
CA PRO A 159 4.08 15.76 15.36
C PRO A 159 2.69 15.72 16.01
N ASP A 160 2.04 16.86 16.22
CA ASP A 160 0.66 16.93 16.72
C ASP A 160 -0.33 16.25 15.76
N ILE A 161 -0.11 16.37 14.44
CA ILE A 161 -0.93 15.73 13.42
C ILE A 161 -0.68 14.22 13.39
N ILE A 162 0.57 13.77 13.57
CA ILE A 162 0.87 12.33 13.73
C ILE A 162 0.12 11.76 14.93
N LYS A 163 0.08 12.50 16.05
CA LYS A 163 -0.63 12.08 17.26
C LYS A 163 -2.15 11.96 17.03
N GLU A 164 -2.75 12.92 16.31
CA GLU A 164 -4.18 12.92 15.96
C GLU A 164 -4.52 11.84 14.92
N ARG A 165 -3.63 11.59 13.94
CA ARG A 165 -3.89 10.77 12.74
C ARG A 165 -2.88 9.64 12.55
N ARG A 166 -2.58 8.90 13.63
CA ARG A 166 -1.54 7.85 13.66
C ARG A 166 -1.71 6.79 12.57
N SER A 167 -2.93 6.31 12.33
CA SER A 167 -3.20 5.29 11.30
C SER A 167 -2.89 5.79 9.89
N VAL A 168 -3.13 7.07 9.61
CA VAL A 168 -2.80 7.68 8.32
C VAL A 168 -1.28 7.76 8.15
N TYR A 169 -0.55 8.16 9.20
CA TYR A 169 0.91 8.18 9.22
C TYR A 169 1.52 6.78 9.01
N MET A 170 0.99 5.74 9.68
CA MET A 170 1.36 4.34 9.40
C MET A 170 1.19 4.00 7.92
N GLY A 171 0.06 4.41 7.31
CA GLY A 171 -0.17 4.25 5.88
C GLY A 171 0.81 5.04 5.00
N ARG A 172 1.42 6.13 5.49
CA ARG A 172 2.45 6.88 4.74
C ARG A 172 3.79 6.17 4.78
N LEU A 173 4.21 5.67 5.95
CA LEU A 173 5.37 4.81 6.09
C LEU A 173 5.26 3.58 5.18
N ALA A 174 4.11 2.89 5.23
CA ALA A 174 3.80 1.73 4.40
C ALA A 174 3.93 2.02 2.89
N ASN A 175 3.43 3.18 2.44
CA ASN A 175 3.56 3.60 1.05
C ASN A 175 5.01 3.89 0.67
N TYR A 176 5.76 4.56 1.55
CA TYR A 176 7.17 4.87 1.26
C TYR A 176 8.03 3.60 1.24
N ILE A 177 7.82 2.66 2.18
CA ILE A 177 8.47 1.35 2.17
C ILE A 177 8.23 0.62 0.84
N ASN A 178 6.96 0.52 0.41
CA ASN A 178 6.61 -0.12 -0.86
C ASN A 178 7.28 0.55 -2.07
N SER A 179 7.30 1.89 -2.09
CA SER A 179 7.95 2.65 -3.16
C SER A 179 9.46 2.42 -3.17
N SER A 180 10.11 2.40 -1.99
CA SER A 180 11.55 2.14 -1.87
C SER A 180 11.91 0.72 -2.26
N LEU A 181 11.10 -0.28 -1.89
CA LEU A 181 11.25 -1.66 -2.38
C LEU A 181 11.13 -1.74 -3.91
N THR A 182 10.16 -1.04 -4.50
CA THR A 182 9.95 -1.01 -5.96
C THR A 182 11.13 -0.37 -6.70
N CYS A 183 11.82 0.59 -6.07
CA CYS A 183 13.01 1.24 -6.62
C CYS A 183 14.31 0.55 -6.18
N GLU A 184 14.23 -0.61 -5.52
CA GLU A 184 15.39 -1.35 -4.99
C GLU A 184 16.29 -0.53 -4.02
N LYS A 185 15.74 0.51 -3.39
CA LYS A 185 16.42 1.36 -2.39
C LYS A 185 16.36 0.74 -1.00
N TYR A 186 16.97 -0.43 -0.86
CA TYR A 186 16.91 -1.24 0.36
C TYR A 186 17.47 -0.53 1.59
N GLU A 187 18.44 0.37 1.43
CA GLU A 187 19.03 1.19 2.47
C GLU A 187 18.00 2.10 3.17
N LEU A 188 16.92 2.47 2.48
CA LEU A 188 15.83 3.28 3.04
C LEU A 188 14.79 2.42 3.76
N VAL A 189 14.66 1.15 3.40
CA VAL A 189 13.52 0.32 3.81
C VAL A 189 13.55 -0.04 5.29
N TYR A 190 14.67 -0.57 5.78
CA TYR A 190 14.75 -1.03 7.17
C TYR A 190 14.53 0.09 8.20
N PRO A 191 15.14 1.29 8.06
CA PRO A 191 14.85 2.42 8.94
C PRO A 191 13.37 2.84 8.96
N LEU A 192 12.66 2.73 7.83
CA LEU A 192 11.22 3.02 7.76
C LEU A 192 10.39 1.96 8.50
N ILE A 193 10.81 0.68 8.45
CA ILE A 193 10.19 -0.41 9.22
C ILE A 193 10.39 -0.18 10.72
N GLU A 194 11.60 0.23 11.15
CA GLU A 194 11.87 0.55 12.55
C GLU A 194 10.99 1.71 13.04
N LYS A 195 10.80 2.75 12.22
CA LYS A 195 9.85 3.83 12.53
C LYS A 195 8.42 3.31 12.72
N LEU A 196 7.98 2.36 11.89
CA LEU A 196 6.65 1.74 12.00
C LEU A 196 6.51 0.88 13.27
N GLU A 197 7.56 0.14 13.63
CA GLU A 197 7.64 -0.69 14.84
C GLU A 197 7.72 0.14 16.12
N ALA A 198 8.36 1.30 16.08
CA ALA A 198 8.47 2.23 17.21
C ALA A 198 7.17 2.98 17.55
N LEU A 199 6.14 2.89 16.69
CA LEU A 199 4.85 3.52 16.97
C LEU A 199 4.18 2.87 18.18
N LYS A 200 3.79 3.70 19.15
CA LYS A 200 3.07 3.24 20.33
C LYS A 200 1.70 2.69 19.95
N THR A 201 1.42 1.47 20.40
CA THR A 201 0.11 0.82 20.30
C THR A 201 -0.51 0.72 21.69
N THR A 202 -1.77 1.13 21.82
CA THR A 202 -2.49 1.16 23.12
C THR A 202 -3.61 0.14 23.18
N THR A 203 -4.08 -0.37 22.04
CA THR A 203 -5.15 -1.36 21.97
C THR A 203 -4.67 -2.66 21.32
N PHE A 204 -5.38 -3.76 21.57
CA PHE A 204 -5.10 -5.03 20.91
C PHE A 204 -5.24 -4.95 19.38
N ASP A 205 -6.18 -4.12 18.91
CA ASP A 205 -6.41 -3.88 17.49
C ASP A 205 -5.21 -3.16 16.85
N GLU A 206 -4.70 -2.12 17.50
CA GLU A 206 -3.50 -1.42 17.07
C GLU A 206 -2.26 -2.34 17.08
N GLN A 207 -2.12 -3.21 18.09
CA GLN A 207 -1.03 -4.20 18.15
C GLN A 207 -1.10 -5.19 16.97
N GLY A 208 -2.30 -5.68 16.64
CA GLY A 208 -2.51 -6.56 15.49
C GLY A 208 -2.21 -5.86 14.16
N GLU A 209 -2.61 -4.59 14.02
CA GLU A 209 -2.32 -3.78 12.83
C GLU A 209 -0.82 -3.50 12.66
N GLN A 210 -0.13 -3.17 13.75
CA GLN A 210 1.32 -2.98 13.74
C GLN A 210 2.03 -4.29 13.38
N PHE A 211 1.70 -5.40 14.04
CA PHE A 211 2.28 -6.71 13.76
C PHE A 211 2.17 -7.06 12.27
N GLN A 212 0.96 -6.99 11.71
CA GLN A 212 0.75 -7.41 10.32
C GLN A 212 1.52 -6.55 9.32
N ASN A 213 1.75 -5.27 9.61
CA ASN A 213 2.48 -4.37 8.71
C ASN A 213 4.00 -4.52 8.89
N VAL A 214 4.50 -4.50 10.13
CA VAL A 214 5.94 -4.63 10.42
C VAL A 214 6.48 -5.94 9.88
N TYR A 215 5.85 -7.07 10.22
CA TYR A 215 6.37 -8.37 9.82
C TYR A 215 6.18 -8.64 8.32
N PHE A 216 5.13 -8.09 7.71
CA PHE A 216 4.98 -8.14 6.26
C PHE A 216 6.14 -7.42 5.56
N TYR A 217 6.47 -6.20 6.01
CA TYR A 217 7.54 -5.42 5.40
C TYR A 217 8.94 -5.97 5.71
N LYS A 218 9.18 -6.51 6.91
CA LYS A 218 10.43 -7.25 7.21
C LYS A 218 10.60 -8.43 6.25
N GLN A 219 9.56 -9.24 6.07
CA GLN A 219 9.62 -10.40 5.19
C GLN A 219 9.84 -10.00 3.72
N LEU A 220 9.17 -8.95 3.23
CA LEU A 220 9.44 -8.41 1.89
C LEU A 220 10.86 -7.87 1.76
N TYR A 221 11.33 -7.11 2.75
CA TYR A 221 12.69 -6.57 2.75
C TYR A 221 13.74 -7.67 2.64
N TYR A 222 13.66 -8.70 3.49
CA TYR A 222 14.63 -9.79 3.46
C TYR A 222 14.58 -10.59 2.15
N LEU A 223 13.38 -10.90 1.63
CA LEU A 223 13.24 -11.60 0.35
C LEU A 223 13.82 -10.78 -0.83
N ASN A 224 13.49 -9.49 -0.93
CA ASN A 224 13.93 -8.65 -2.06
C ASN A 224 15.41 -8.26 -1.95
N SER A 225 15.95 -8.12 -0.74
CA SER A 225 17.38 -7.91 -0.51
C SER A 225 18.21 -9.21 -0.45
N LYS A 226 17.59 -10.37 -0.76
CA LYS A 226 18.23 -11.69 -0.86
C LYS A 226 18.84 -12.20 0.45
N GLN A 227 18.29 -11.80 1.59
CA GLN A 227 18.67 -12.28 2.94
C GLN A 227 17.72 -13.41 3.37
N LEU A 228 17.86 -14.59 2.74
CA LEU A 228 16.89 -15.68 2.91
C LEU A 228 16.89 -16.27 4.33
N GLU A 229 18.05 -16.36 4.96
CA GLU A 229 18.23 -16.85 6.32
C GLU A 229 17.52 -15.93 7.32
N MET A 230 17.64 -14.61 7.15
CA MET A 230 16.90 -13.64 7.98
C MET A 230 15.38 -13.71 7.74
N ALA A 231 14.95 -14.01 6.51
CA ALA A 231 13.55 -14.22 6.21
C ALA A 231 13.01 -15.47 6.91
N GLU A 232 13.81 -16.53 7.01
CA GLU A 232 13.48 -17.78 7.69
C GLU A 232 13.37 -17.58 9.22
N GLU A 233 14.36 -16.93 9.82
CA GLU A 233 14.39 -16.61 11.26
C GLU A 233 13.16 -15.81 11.72
N LEU A 234 12.54 -15.05 10.83
CA LEU A 234 11.34 -14.27 11.10
C LEU A 234 10.06 -15.13 11.20
N ILE A 235 10.03 -16.30 10.56
CA ILE A 235 8.82 -17.12 10.39
C ILE A 235 8.22 -17.60 11.72
N PRO A 236 8.98 -18.06 12.73
CA PRO A 236 8.42 -18.44 14.03
C PRO A 236 7.65 -17.31 14.72
N GLU A 237 8.14 -16.07 14.63
CA GLU A 237 7.46 -14.89 15.18
C GLU A 237 6.21 -14.54 14.36
N ILE A 238 6.26 -14.72 13.04
CA ILE A 238 5.07 -14.60 12.17
C ILE A 238 4.01 -15.61 12.60
N GLU A 239 4.35 -16.87 12.85
CA GLU A 239 3.40 -17.89 13.29
C GLU A 239 2.78 -17.54 14.65
N LYS A 240 3.58 -17.07 15.61
CA LYS A 240 3.08 -16.61 16.91
C LYS A 240 2.09 -15.45 16.76
N GLY A 241 2.42 -14.44 15.96
CA GLY A 241 1.55 -13.29 15.75
C GLY A 241 0.29 -13.62 14.93
N LEU A 242 0.39 -14.53 13.94
CA LEU A 242 -0.77 -15.05 13.19
C LEU A 242 -1.77 -15.76 14.11
N LYS A 243 -1.28 -16.50 15.12
CA LYS A 243 -2.12 -17.12 16.15
C LYS A 243 -2.70 -16.08 17.10
N LYS A 244 -1.85 -15.19 17.64
CA LYS A 244 -2.23 -14.17 18.63
C LYS A 244 -3.29 -13.22 18.08
N TYR A 245 -3.09 -12.68 16.88
CA TYR A 245 -3.94 -11.65 16.29
C TYR A 245 -4.90 -12.20 15.21
N ALA A 246 -5.25 -13.50 15.27
CA ALA A 246 -6.01 -14.18 14.22
C ALA A 246 -7.31 -13.47 13.80
N GLN A 247 -8.00 -12.80 14.74
CA GLN A 247 -9.25 -12.06 14.48
C GLN A 247 -9.03 -10.70 13.80
N LYS A 248 -7.81 -10.16 13.82
CA LYS A 248 -7.48 -8.82 13.29
C LYS A 248 -6.77 -8.88 11.94
N ILE A 249 -6.19 -10.03 11.61
CA ILE A 249 -5.47 -10.22 10.36
C ILE A 249 -6.47 -10.62 9.27
N ASN A 250 -6.63 -9.76 8.28
CA ASN A 250 -7.52 -10.05 7.16
C ASN A 250 -7.00 -11.25 6.31
N PRO A 251 -7.89 -11.97 5.61
CA PRO A 251 -7.50 -13.14 4.82
C PRO A 251 -6.44 -12.86 3.75
N ALA A 252 -6.48 -11.67 3.13
CA ALA A 252 -5.51 -11.28 2.10
C ALA A 252 -4.09 -11.16 2.67
N ARG A 253 -3.93 -10.56 3.85
CA ARG A 253 -2.65 -10.42 4.54
C ARG A 253 -2.13 -11.79 5.02
N LYS A 254 -3.01 -12.61 5.57
CA LYS A 254 -2.68 -13.99 5.98
C LYS A 254 -2.17 -14.81 4.79
N LEU A 255 -2.83 -14.69 3.64
CA LEU A 255 -2.41 -15.32 2.39
C LEU A 255 -1.01 -14.86 1.96
N THR A 256 -0.69 -13.57 2.12
CA THR A 256 0.64 -13.04 1.79
C THR A 256 1.73 -13.55 2.73
N PHE A 257 1.47 -13.67 4.03
CA PHE A 257 2.41 -14.32 4.96
C PHE A 257 2.69 -15.76 4.56
N TYR A 258 1.65 -16.51 4.17
CA TYR A 258 1.81 -17.88 3.71
C TYR A 258 2.63 -17.94 2.42
N TYR A 259 2.32 -17.09 1.44
CA TYR A 259 3.06 -16.97 0.18
C TYR A 259 4.55 -16.72 0.42
N ASN A 260 4.88 -15.66 1.17
CA ASN A 260 6.26 -15.27 1.40
C ASN A 260 7.03 -16.34 2.18
N SER A 261 6.40 -17.01 3.15
CA SER A 261 7.02 -18.11 3.90
C SER A 261 7.25 -19.33 3.01
N THR A 262 6.29 -19.68 2.14
CA THR A 262 6.48 -20.73 1.11
C THR A 262 7.66 -20.40 0.21
N ILE A 263 7.77 -19.16 -0.27
CA ILE A 263 8.87 -18.72 -1.13
C ILE A 263 10.21 -18.78 -0.39
N THR A 264 10.25 -18.37 0.88
CA THR A 264 11.47 -18.41 1.71
C THR A 264 12.02 -19.83 1.76
N TYR A 265 11.22 -20.81 2.20
CA TYR A 265 11.63 -22.21 2.27
C TYR A 265 11.90 -22.82 0.89
N PHE A 266 11.15 -22.44 -0.14
CA PHE A 266 11.38 -22.90 -1.50
C PHE A 266 12.76 -22.46 -2.04
N LEU A 267 13.15 -21.21 -1.78
CA LEU A 267 14.44 -20.67 -2.19
C LEU A 267 15.62 -21.13 -1.31
N LEU A 268 15.34 -21.57 -0.08
CA LEU A 268 16.30 -22.27 0.79
C LEU A 268 16.40 -23.78 0.48
N GLU A 269 15.61 -24.27 -0.49
CA GLU A 269 15.58 -25.69 -0.89
C GLU A 269 15.05 -26.64 0.20
N GLU A 270 14.34 -26.09 1.20
CA GLU A 270 13.60 -26.84 2.21
C GLU A 270 12.21 -27.22 1.69
N TYR A 271 12.18 -28.13 0.72
CA TYR A 271 10.98 -28.42 -0.07
C TYR A 271 9.82 -29.03 0.75
N GLU A 272 10.09 -29.84 1.77
CA GLU A 272 9.07 -30.39 2.68
C GLU A 272 8.37 -29.26 3.43
N THR A 273 9.13 -28.38 4.08
CA THR A 273 8.59 -27.23 4.82
C THR A 273 7.87 -26.26 3.87
N ALA A 274 8.42 -26.03 2.68
CA ALA A 274 7.76 -25.23 1.65
C ALA A 274 6.40 -25.81 1.26
N ALA A 275 6.30 -27.14 1.13
CA ALA A 275 5.05 -27.84 0.82
C ALA A 275 4.00 -27.64 1.93
N ASP A 276 4.41 -27.68 3.20
CA ASP A 276 3.51 -27.45 4.34
C ASP A 276 2.93 -26.03 4.33
N TRP A 277 3.75 -25.01 4.08
CA TRP A 277 3.27 -23.63 3.93
C TRP A 277 2.39 -23.45 2.70
N LEU A 278 2.75 -24.08 1.58
CA LEU A 278 1.95 -24.05 0.35
C LEU A 278 0.56 -24.67 0.57
N ASN A 279 0.46 -25.73 1.36
CA ASN A 279 -0.83 -26.35 1.71
C ASN A 279 -1.73 -25.39 2.51
N LYS A 280 -1.14 -24.49 3.33
CA LYS A 280 -1.90 -23.42 4.01
C LYS A 280 -2.51 -22.45 2.99
N ILE A 281 -1.81 -22.12 1.90
CA ILE A 281 -2.31 -21.29 0.77
C ILE A 281 -3.48 -21.99 0.07
N LEU A 282 -3.30 -23.27 -0.30
CA LEU A 282 -4.30 -24.06 -1.02
C LEU A 282 -5.58 -24.26 -0.18
N THR A 283 -5.45 -24.35 1.14
CA THR A 283 -6.59 -24.48 2.06
C THR A 283 -7.36 -23.17 2.21
N LEU A 284 -6.64 -22.05 2.40
CA LEU A 284 -7.25 -20.74 2.59
C LEU A 284 -7.98 -20.25 1.32
N THR A 285 -7.40 -20.49 0.16
CA THR A 285 -7.97 -20.08 -1.14
C THR A 285 -9.21 -20.88 -1.56
N ARG A 286 -9.50 -22.03 -0.91
CA ARG A 286 -10.76 -22.78 -1.11
C ARG A 286 -11.93 -22.21 -0.31
N SER A 287 -11.64 -21.51 0.79
CA SER A 287 -12.64 -21.09 1.78
C SER A 287 -13.02 -19.61 1.69
N HIS A 288 -12.19 -18.77 1.06
CA HIS A 288 -12.41 -17.33 0.89
C HIS A 288 -12.30 -16.94 -0.59
N GLU A 289 -12.82 -15.77 -0.98
CA GLU A 289 -12.87 -15.29 -2.38
C GLU A 289 -11.62 -15.70 -3.19
N PRO A 290 -11.81 -16.36 -4.35
CA PRO A 290 -10.70 -16.94 -5.08
C PRO A 290 -9.89 -15.83 -5.75
N ARG A 291 -8.80 -15.40 -5.12
CA ARG A 291 -7.65 -14.82 -5.81
C ARG A 291 -7.08 -15.88 -6.75
N LYS A 292 -7.69 -16.00 -7.94
CA LYS A 292 -7.38 -17.04 -8.93
C LYS A 292 -5.91 -17.02 -9.31
N ASP A 293 -5.31 -15.84 -9.40
CA ASP A 293 -3.88 -15.63 -9.63
C ASP A 293 -3.00 -16.38 -8.61
N VAL A 294 -3.29 -16.25 -7.32
CA VAL A 294 -2.53 -16.94 -6.26
C VAL A 294 -2.72 -18.45 -6.30
N GLN A 295 -3.94 -18.91 -6.61
CA GLN A 295 -4.20 -20.35 -6.76
C GLN A 295 -3.42 -20.95 -7.92
N ARG A 296 -3.34 -20.25 -9.06
CA ARG A 296 -2.57 -20.72 -10.23
C ARG A 296 -1.08 -20.80 -9.91
N PHE A 297 -0.55 -19.73 -9.34
CA PHE A 297 0.81 -19.71 -8.83
C PHE A 297 1.09 -20.88 -7.88
N ALA A 298 0.23 -21.08 -6.88
CA ALA A 298 0.42 -22.12 -5.88
C ALA A 298 0.47 -23.52 -6.52
N ARG A 299 -0.36 -23.80 -7.52
CA ARG A 299 -0.34 -25.07 -8.26
C ARG A 299 0.94 -25.27 -9.08
N ILE A 300 1.46 -24.18 -9.67
CA ILE A 300 2.71 -24.22 -10.43
C ILE A 300 3.90 -24.49 -9.52
N LEU A 301 3.98 -23.75 -8.41
CA LEU A 301 5.01 -23.96 -7.41
C LEU A 301 4.92 -25.36 -6.79
N GLN A 302 3.71 -25.88 -6.59
CA GLN A 302 3.49 -27.25 -6.12
C GLN A 302 4.20 -28.26 -7.01
N MET A 303 4.11 -28.12 -8.34
CA MET A 303 4.80 -29.02 -9.25
C MET A 303 6.32 -28.96 -9.06
N ALA A 304 6.91 -27.77 -8.93
CA ALA A 304 8.36 -27.63 -8.69
C ALA A 304 8.80 -28.25 -7.36
N ILE A 305 8.05 -28.01 -6.27
CA ILE A 305 8.34 -28.61 -4.96
C ILE A 305 8.30 -30.14 -5.03
N TYR A 306 7.21 -30.72 -5.56
CA TYR A 306 7.09 -32.18 -5.61
C TYR A 306 7.99 -32.86 -6.63
N TYR A 307 8.47 -32.12 -7.63
CA TYR A 307 9.56 -32.57 -8.49
C TYR A 307 10.84 -32.78 -7.68
N LYS A 308 11.21 -31.82 -6.83
CA LYS A 308 12.41 -31.90 -5.97
C LYS A 308 12.29 -32.93 -4.85
N LEU A 309 11.08 -33.16 -4.34
CA LEU A 309 10.80 -34.25 -3.39
C LEU A 309 10.81 -35.66 -4.02
N SER A 310 11.15 -35.78 -5.31
CA SER A 310 11.13 -37.04 -6.07
C SER A 310 9.81 -37.82 -5.97
N SER A 311 8.70 -37.13 -5.68
CA SER A 311 7.40 -37.76 -5.48
C SER A 311 6.68 -37.90 -6.81
N HIS A 312 7.21 -38.78 -7.68
CA HIS A 312 6.79 -38.89 -9.07
C HIS A 312 5.28 -39.13 -9.23
N LYS A 313 4.69 -39.98 -8.37
CA LYS A 313 3.24 -40.24 -8.35
C LYS A 313 2.42 -38.98 -8.04
N VAL A 314 2.87 -38.19 -7.07
CA VAL A 314 2.20 -36.94 -6.70
C VAL A 314 2.36 -35.91 -7.82
N LEU A 315 3.56 -35.78 -8.37
CA LEU A 315 3.80 -34.87 -9.48
C LEU A 315 2.94 -35.21 -10.70
N GLU A 316 2.83 -36.49 -11.06
CA GLU A 316 1.98 -36.93 -12.16
C GLU A 316 0.50 -36.64 -11.90
N TYR A 317 0.04 -36.86 -10.67
CA TYR A 317 -1.32 -36.51 -10.26
C TYR A 317 -1.58 -35.00 -10.37
N LEU A 318 -0.67 -34.17 -9.84
CA LEU A 318 -0.77 -32.71 -9.88
C LEU A 318 -0.77 -32.21 -11.32
N PHE A 319 0.16 -32.70 -12.14
CA PHE A 319 0.22 -32.37 -13.56
C PHE A 319 -1.09 -32.71 -14.26
N ARG A 320 -1.63 -33.92 -14.06
CA ARG A 320 -2.92 -34.33 -14.65
C ARG A 320 -4.08 -33.45 -14.18
N SER A 321 -4.10 -33.05 -12.90
CA SER A 321 -5.12 -32.17 -12.33
C SER A 321 -5.12 -30.80 -13.02
N VAL A 322 -3.94 -30.18 -13.16
CA VAL A 322 -3.77 -28.89 -13.83
C VAL A 322 -4.01 -29.02 -15.34
N TYR A 323 -3.56 -30.12 -15.96
CA TYR A 323 -3.68 -30.32 -17.40
C TYR A 323 -5.11 -30.66 -17.87
N ARG A 324 -5.95 -31.27 -17.03
CA ARG A 324 -7.33 -31.61 -17.40
C ARG A 324 -8.31 -30.43 -17.24
N ASP A 325 -7.94 -29.43 -16.45
CA ASP A 325 -8.78 -28.27 -16.20
C ASP A 325 -8.77 -27.30 -17.41
N LYS A 326 -9.76 -27.46 -18.30
CA LYS A 326 -9.90 -26.64 -19.52
C LYS A 326 -10.10 -25.15 -19.22
N LYS A 327 -10.82 -24.83 -18.13
CA LYS A 327 -11.11 -23.45 -17.73
C LYS A 327 -9.82 -22.77 -17.25
N LEU A 328 -9.07 -23.47 -16.42
CA LEU A 328 -7.76 -23.02 -15.97
C LEU A 328 -6.79 -22.75 -17.13
N LYS A 329 -6.71 -23.66 -18.10
CA LYS A 329 -5.85 -23.50 -19.29
C LYS A 329 -6.19 -22.27 -20.14
N ALA A 330 -7.47 -21.94 -20.27
CA ALA A 330 -7.89 -20.76 -21.02
C ALA A 330 -7.46 -19.46 -20.32
N GLU A 331 -7.46 -19.45 -18.99
CA GLU A 331 -7.09 -18.29 -18.16
C GLU A 331 -5.58 -18.22 -17.86
N MET A 332 -4.76 -19.19 -18.31
CA MET A 332 -3.34 -19.25 -17.99
C MET A 332 -2.51 -18.20 -18.72
N HIS A 333 -1.58 -17.60 -17.98
CA HIS A 333 -0.53 -16.74 -18.52
C HIS A 333 0.48 -17.55 -19.34
N VAL A 334 1.23 -16.86 -20.21
CA VAL A 334 2.22 -17.51 -21.09
C VAL A 334 3.30 -18.23 -20.27
N PHE A 335 3.80 -17.61 -19.20
CA PHE A 335 4.68 -18.22 -18.20
C PHE A 335 4.16 -19.58 -17.72
N GLU A 336 2.90 -19.63 -17.26
CA GLU A 336 2.29 -20.83 -16.68
C GLU A 336 2.18 -21.97 -17.70
N LYS A 337 1.92 -21.63 -18.98
CA LYS A 337 1.87 -22.60 -20.09
C LYS A 337 3.25 -23.18 -20.40
N ILE A 338 4.29 -22.34 -20.39
CA ILE A 338 5.68 -22.78 -20.57
C ILE A 338 6.02 -23.76 -19.44
N VAL A 339 5.74 -23.41 -18.19
CA VAL A 339 6.01 -24.31 -17.05
C VAL A 339 5.35 -25.68 -17.27
N LEU A 340 4.06 -25.72 -17.60
CA LEU A 340 3.38 -27.00 -17.87
C LEU A 340 4.01 -27.81 -19.01
N GLN A 341 4.46 -27.16 -20.08
CA GLN A 341 5.12 -27.85 -21.19
C GLN A 341 6.41 -28.53 -20.74
N TYR A 342 7.20 -27.87 -19.88
CA TYR A 342 8.45 -28.43 -19.37
C TYR A 342 8.21 -29.53 -18.35
N PHE A 343 7.27 -29.37 -17.43
CA PHE A 343 6.91 -30.43 -16.47
C PHE A 343 6.39 -31.69 -17.14
N LYS A 344 5.69 -31.55 -18.28
CA LYS A 344 5.27 -32.71 -19.08
C LYS A 344 6.47 -33.55 -19.55
N LYS A 345 7.58 -32.90 -19.93
CA LYS A 345 8.81 -33.57 -20.37
C LYS A 345 9.62 -34.10 -19.18
N LEU A 346 9.70 -33.34 -18.08
CA LEU A 346 10.39 -33.75 -16.86
C LEU A 346 9.79 -35.02 -16.24
N LEU A 347 8.47 -35.25 -16.41
CA LEU A 347 7.81 -36.49 -15.97
C LEU A 347 8.33 -37.76 -16.65
N THR A 348 9.02 -37.65 -17.80
CA THR A 348 9.53 -38.81 -18.55
C THR A 348 11.04 -38.95 -18.49
N ILE A 349 11.73 -38.00 -17.87
CA ILE A 349 13.20 -37.94 -17.82
C ILE A 349 13.68 -38.47 -16.47
N LEU A 350 14.82 -39.16 -16.49
CA LEU A 350 15.49 -39.61 -15.26
C LEU A 350 16.13 -38.42 -14.55
N ALA A 351 15.94 -38.35 -13.23
CA ALA A 351 16.59 -37.37 -12.36
C ALA A 351 18.12 -37.47 -12.43
N ASP A 352 18.79 -36.34 -12.26
CA ASP A 352 20.22 -36.08 -12.35
C ASP A 352 20.87 -36.44 -13.69
N SER A 353 20.07 -36.63 -14.75
CA SER A 353 20.57 -36.97 -16.07
C SER A 353 21.11 -35.75 -16.85
N ARG A 354 21.99 -36.00 -17.82
CA ARG A 354 22.44 -34.96 -18.76
C ARG A 354 21.27 -34.36 -19.56
N GLU A 355 20.25 -35.18 -19.84
CA GLU A 355 19.04 -34.78 -20.53
C GLU A 355 18.21 -33.81 -19.68
N GLU A 356 18.08 -34.06 -18.37
CA GLU A 356 17.41 -33.15 -17.44
C GLU A 356 18.08 -31.78 -17.43
N LYS A 357 19.41 -31.73 -17.26
CA LYS A 357 20.16 -30.46 -17.26
C LYS A 357 20.02 -29.70 -18.58
N ALA A 358 20.06 -30.42 -19.71
CA ALA A 358 19.82 -29.81 -21.02
C ALA A 358 18.39 -29.26 -21.14
N LEU A 359 17.40 -29.94 -20.57
CA LEU A 359 16.02 -29.50 -20.56
C LEU A 359 15.81 -28.25 -19.69
N PHE A 360 16.43 -28.17 -18.50
CA PHE A 360 16.38 -26.96 -17.66
C PHE A 360 17.05 -25.76 -18.33
N LYS A 361 18.13 -25.96 -19.10
CA LYS A 361 18.75 -24.89 -19.91
C LYS A 361 17.77 -24.34 -20.95
N LEU A 362 17.11 -25.21 -21.70
CA LEU A 362 16.05 -24.80 -22.64
C LEU A 362 14.89 -24.10 -21.93
N PHE A 363 14.51 -24.60 -20.75
CA PHE A 363 13.46 -23.99 -19.94
C PHE A 363 13.83 -22.56 -19.54
N LYS A 364 15.05 -22.34 -19.05
CA LYS A 364 15.55 -21.01 -18.72
C LYS A 364 15.52 -20.08 -19.93
N GLU A 365 16.01 -20.54 -21.09
CA GLU A 365 16.02 -19.76 -22.33
C GLU A 365 14.62 -19.33 -22.77
N ASP A 366 13.63 -20.21 -22.68
CA ASP A 366 12.24 -19.87 -23.01
C ASP A 366 11.63 -18.88 -22.02
N LEU A 367 11.96 -18.98 -20.73
CA LEU A 367 11.56 -17.99 -19.73
C LEU A 367 12.22 -16.63 -19.96
N ASP A 368 13.49 -16.61 -20.37
CA ASP A 368 14.24 -15.39 -20.67
C ASP A 368 13.64 -14.62 -21.85
N ARG A 369 13.08 -15.33 -22.85
CA ARG A 369 12.44 -14.77 -24.05
C ARG A 369 11.07 -14.13 -23.80
N LEU A 370 10.49 -14.29 -22.61
CA LEU A 370 9.20 -13.67 -22.26
C LEU A 370 9.28 -12.14 -22.30
N LYS A 371 8.20 -11.50 -22.75
CA LYS A 371 8.09 -10.03 -22.74
C LYS A 371 7.98 -9.50 -21.30
N PRO A 372 8.35 -8.24 -21.01
CA PRO A 372 8.29 -7.68 -19.65
C PRO A 372 6.94 -7.86 -18.95
N LEU A 373 5.82 -7.70 -19.68
CA LEU A 373 4.48 -7.90 -19.12
C LEU A 373 4.21 -9.36 -18.72
N GLU A 374 4.81 -10.32 -19.42
CA GLU A 374 4.68 -11.75 -19.15
C GLU A 374 5.56 -12.19 -17.98
N LYS A 375 6.65 -11.45 -17.72
CA LYS A 375 7.51 -11.60 -16.53
C LYS A 375 6.92 -10.95 -15.27
N SER A 376 5.95 -10.05 -15.41
CA SER A 376 5.29 -9.35 -14.30
C SER A 376 4.17 -10.17 -13.62
N VAL A 377 4.18 -11.49 -13.77
CA VAL A 377 3.19 -12.41 -13.20
C VAL A 377 3.69 -12.93 -11.86
N THR A 378 2.81 -13.00 -10.86
CA THR A 378 3.12 -13.53 -9.52
C THR A 378 3.84 -14.88 -9.61
N GLY A 379 5.00 -14.98 -8.96
CA GLY A 379 5.80 -16.20 -8.92
C GLY A 379 6.81 -16.39 -10.04
N PHE A 380 6.83 -15.52 -11.05
CA PHE A 380 7.78 -15.66 -12.16
C PHE A 380 9.22 -15.58 -11.68
N GLU A 381 9.56 -14.59 -10.85
CA GLU A 381 10.94 -14.34 -10.42
C GLU A 381 11.49 -15.49 -9.58
N GLU A 382 10.71 -15.95 -8.60
CA GLU A 382 11.08 -17.06 -7.72
C GLU A 382 11.25 -18.36 -8.50
N PHE A 383 10.37 -18.59 -9.48
CA PHE A 383 10.44 -19.74 -10.37
C PHE A 383 11.64 -19.66 -11.31
N PHE A 384 11.94 -18.47 -11.84
CA PHE A 384 13.09 -18.23 -12.70
C PHE A 384 14.41 -18.44 -11.96
N ILE A 385 14.51 -18.00 -10.70
CA ILE A 385 15.65 -18.27 -9.81
C ILE A 385 15.82 -19.78 -9.65
N TRP A 386 14.74 -20.51 -9.34
CA TRP A 386 14.77 -21.96 -9.18
C TRP A 386 15.24 -22.68 -10.46
N VAL A 387 14.62 -22.39 -11.62
CA VAL A 387 15.04 -22.96 -12.91
C VAL A 387 16.50 -22.65 -13.20
N SER A 388 16.97 -21.44 -12.88
CA SER A 388 18.36 -21.05 -13.09
C SER A 388 19.36 -21.84 -12.26
N ARG A 389 18.98 -22.32 -11.06
CA ARG A 389 19.81 -23.19 -10.21
C ARG A 389 19.86 -24.64 -10.70
N MET A 390 18.89 -25.06 -11.51
CA MET A 390 18.79 -26.43 -12.05
C MET A 390 19.59 -26.62 -13.34
N CYS A 391 20.04 -25.54 -13.99
CA CYS A 391 20.88 -25.53 -15.19
C CYS A 391 22.33 -25.88 -14.90
#